data_AF-A0A960K8A5-F1
#
_entry.id   AF-A0A960K8A5-F1
#
_cell.length_a   1.000
_cell.length_b   1.000
_cell.length_c   1.000
_cell.angle_alpha   90.00
_cell.angle_beta   90.00
_cell.angle_gamma   90.00
#
_symmetry.space_group_name_H-M   'P 1'
#
loop_
_entity.id
_entity.type
_entity.pdbx_description
1 polymer ?
#
loop_
_entity_poly.entity_id
_entity_poly.type
_entity_poly.pdbx_seq_one_letter_code
_entity_poly.pdbx_strand_id
1 'polypeptide(L)' 'MSRPALPFSLPLEQLHVTPWHDPVVDAVGHDLRSPYVERYWLALLGPSTVLLLRRLAIGLAEHPDGFVV' A
#
# COMPACT_ATOMS: atom_id res chain seq x y z
N MET A 1 26.00 9.92 1.24
CA MET A 1 25.39 9.32 0.03
C MET A 1 24.33 10.31 -0.47
N SER A 2 24.49 10.87 -1.67
CA SER A 2 23.57 11.89 -2.20
C SER A 2 22.30 11.20 -2.69
N ARG A 3 21.15 11.55 -2.11
CA ARG A 3 19.85 11.00 -2.51
C ARG A 3 19.50 11.56 -3.90
N PRO A 4 19.19 10.75 -4.91
CA PRO A 4 18.80 11.29 -6.22
C PRO A 4 17.57 12.18 -6.03
N ALA A 5 17.68 13.43 -6.45
CA ALA A 5 16.56 14.35 -6.48
C ALA A 5 15.60 13.88 -7.57
N LEU A 6 14.32 13.74 -7.21
CA LEU A 6 13.28 13.48 -8.21
C LEU A 6 13.25 14.66 -9.20
N PRO A 7 13.03 14.42 -10.50
CA PRO A 7 13.04 15.47 -11.52
C PRO A 7 11.87 16.47 -11.39
N PHE A 8 10.99 16.28 -10.42
CA PHE A 8 9.85 17.16 -10.12
C PHE A 8 9.61 17.23 -8.62
N SER A 9 9.12 18.39 -8.16
CA SER A 9 8.49 18.52 -6.85
C SER A 9 7.09 17.92 -6.94
N LEU A 10 6.69 17.11 -5.95
CA LEU A 10 5.31 16.69 -5.79
C LEU A 10 4.63 17.72 -4.86
N PRO A 11 3.81 18.66 -5.38
CA PRO A 11 3.12 19.65 -4.56
C PRO A 11 1.87 19.03 -3.90
N LEU A 12 2.00 17.82 -3.37
CA LEU A 12 0.89 17.08 -2.78
C LEU A 12 1.06 17.05 -1.27
N GLU A 13 0.26 17.87 -0.59
CA GLU A 13 0.10 17.84 0.86
C GLU A 13 -0.68 16.59 1.32
N GLN A 14 -1.43 15.99 0.39
CA GLN A 14 -2.36 14.89 0.62
C GLN A 14 -2.35 13.90 -0.55
N LEU A 15 -2.54 12.62 -0.25
CA LEU A 15 -2.67 11.54 -1.24
C LEU A 15 -4.07 10.91 -1.13
N HIS A 16 -4.78 10.83 -2.26
CA HIS A 16 -6.03 10.08 -2.33
C HIS A 16 -5.76 8.61 -2.66
N VAL A 17 -6.27 7.71 -1.81
CA VAL A 17 -6.11 6.26 -1.93
C VAL A 17 -7.46 5.66 -2.25
N THR A 18 -7.55 4.91 -3.34
CA THR A 18 -8.78 4.26 -3.82
C THR A 18 -8.56 2.77 -4.00
N PRO A 19 -9.61 1.94 -3.84
CA PRO A 19 -9.49 0.51 -4.11
C PRO A 19 -9.21 0.27 -5.60
N TRP A 20 -8.36 -0.70 -5.88
CA TRP A 20 -8.17 -1.20 -7.23
C TRP A 20 -8.93 -2.52 -7.38
N HIS A 21 -10.04 -2.48 -8.12
CA HIS A 21 -10.83 -3.67 -8.45
C HIS A 21 -10.22 -4.38 -9.65
N ASP A 22 -9.57 -5.51 -9.42
CA ASP A 22 -9.00 -6.36 -10.46
C ASP A 22 -9.52 -7.80 -10.25
N PRO A 23 -10.33 -8.33 -11.19
CA PRO A 23 -11.02 -9.62 -10.98
C PRO A 23 -10.06 -10.81 -10.88
N VAL A 24 -8.83 -10.70 -11.38
CA VAL A 24 -7.83 -11.76 -11.23
C VAL A 24 -7.24 -11.70 -9.82
N VAL A 25 -6.81 -10.51 -9.39
CA VAL A 25 -6.26 -10.31 -8.03
C VAL A 25 -7.31 -10.61 -6.96
N ASP A 26 -8.56 -10.23 -7.18
CA ASP A 26 -9.67 -10.50 -6.26
C ASP A 26 -9.93 -12.01 -6.09
N ALA A 27 -9.67 -12.81 -7.13
CA ALA A 27 -9.89 -14.26 -7.10
C ALA A 27 -8.71 -15.05 -6.53
N VAL A 28 -7.46 -14.62 -6.75
CA VAL A 28 -6.25 -15.41 -6.43
C VAL A 28 -5.30 -14.73 -5.44
N GLY A 29 -5.52 -13.45 -5.14
CA GLY A 29 -4.66 -12.64 -4.30
C GLY A 29 -4.76 -13.00 -2.81
N HIS A 30 -3.78 -12.51 -2.04
CA HIS A 30 -3.79 -12.58 -0.59
C HIS A 30 -4.10 -11.21 0.00
N ASP A 31 -4.97 -11.17 1.01
CA ASP A 31 -5.21 -9.97 1.80
C ASP A 31 -3.89 -9.43 2.37
N LEU A 32 -3.68 -8.10 2.33
CA LEU A 32 -2.45 -7.46 2.79
C LEU A 32 -2.15 -7.66 4.29
N ARG A 33 -3.16 -8.05 5.07
CA ARG A 33 -3.07 -8.36 6.50
C ARG A 33 -2.85 -9.84 6.76
N SER A 34 -2.89 -10.68 5.72
CA SER A 34 -2.64 -12.12 5.82
C SER A 34 -1.24 -12.43 6.35
N PRO A 35 -1.06 -13.53 7.11
CA PRO A 35 0.26 -14.06 7.46
C PRO A 35 1.16 -14.34 6.25
N TYR A 36 0.58 -14.53 5.05
CA TYR A 36 1.33 -14.69 3.81
C TYR A 36 2.29 -13.52 3.55
N VAL A 37 1.81 -12.28 3.70
CA VAL A 37 2.62 -11.08 3.45
C VAL A 37 3.81 -11.02 4.40
N GLU A 38 3.61 -11.36 5.68
CA GLU A 38 4.70 -11.39 6.64
C GLU A 38 5.74 -12.47 6.33
N ARG A 39 5.28 -13.65 5.91
CA ARG A 39 6.16 -14.78 5.60
C ARG A 39 7.00 -14.53 4.35
N TYR A 40 6.41 -13.94 3.31
CA TYR A 40 7.03 -13.88 1.99
C TYR A 40 7.47 -12.48 1.56
N TRP A 41 6.80 -11.41 2.01
CA TRP A 41 7.09 -10.05 1.56
C TRP A 41 7.95 -9.27 2.56
N LEU A 42 7.97 -9.66 3.83
CA LEU A 42 8.73 -8.94 4.86
C LEU A 42 10.22 -8.84 4.52
N ALA A 43 10.82 -9.92 4.04
CA ALA A 43 12.24 -9.93 3.66
C ALA A 43 12.53 -9.11 2.39
N LEU A 44 11.55 -8.92 1.51
CA LEU A 44 11.72 -8.22 0.24
C LEU A 44 11.46 -6.72 0.36
N LEU A 45 10.37 -6.35 1.05
CA LEU A 45 9.89 -4.98 1.16
C LEU A 45 10.34 -4.29 2.45
N GLY A 46 10.73 -5.08 3.45
CA GLY A 46 11.06 -4.60 4.78
C GLY A 46 9.82 -4.31 5.66
N PRO A 47 10.05 -4.16 6.98
CA PRO A 47 8.98 -4.03 7.96
C PRO A 47 8.16 -2.74 7.82
N SER A 48 8.79 -1.62 7.45
CA SER A 48 8.12 -0.33 7.30
C SER A 48 7.10 -0.33 6.16
N THR A 49 7.48 -0.90 5.02
CA THR A 49 6.60 -1.01 3.85
C THR A 49 5.42 -1.95 4.13
N VAL A 50 5.66 -3.10 4.75
CA VAL A 50 4.58 -4.03 5.13
C VAL A 50 3.61 -3.39 6.12
N LEU A 51 4.11 -2.60 7.08
CA LEU A 51 3.26 -1.84 8.00
C LEU A 51 2.41 -0.80 7.26
N LEU A 52 3.00 -0.05 6.32
CA LEU A 52 2.28 0.92 5.49
C LEU A 52 1.16 0.24 4.70
N LEU A 53 1.45 -0.89 4.03
CA LEU A 53 0.44 -1.66 3.28
C LEU A 53 -0.73 -2.10 4.17
N ARG A 54 -0.45 -2.59 5.38
CA ARG A 54 -1.49 -2.97 6.35
C ARG A 54 -2.35 -1.78 6.79
N ARG A 55 -1.73 -0.61 7.00
CA ARG A 55 -2.46 0.63 7.32
C ARG A 55 -3.38 1.06 6.18
N LEU A 56 -2.90 1.02 4.93
CA LEU A 56 -3.72 1.36 3.77
C LEU A 56 -4.88 0.38 3.58
N ALA A 57 -4.64 -0.92 3.78
CA ALA A 57 -5.69 -1.94 3.71
C ALA A 57 -6.79 -1.75 4.76
N ILE A 58 -6.42 -1.37 5.99
CA ILE A 58 -7.39 -1.03 7.04
C ILE A 58 -8.21 0.19 6.62
N GLY A 59 -7.55 1.25 6.15
CA GLY A 59 -8.25 2.46 5.69
C GLY A 59 -9.26 2.20 4.58
N LEU A 60 -8.93 1.34 3.61
CA LEU A 60 -9.85 0.93 2.54
C LEU A 60 -10.99 0.02 3.03
N ALA A 61 -10.76 -0.76 4.09
CA ALA A 61 -11.82 -1.57 4.70
C ALA A 61 -12.84 -0.70 5.45
N GLU A 62 -12.38 0.39 6.07
CA GLU A 62 -13.22 1.38 6.75
C GLU A 62 -13.90 2.35 5.78
N HIS A 63 -13.23 2.68 4.66
CA HIS A 63 -13.71 3.59 3.64
C HIS A 63 -13.63 2.91 2.25
N PRO A 64 -14.67 2.13 1.88
CA PRO A 64 -14.68 1.37 0.63
C PRO A 64 -14.55 2.24 -0.63
N ASP A 65 -15.02 3.48 -0.58
CA ASP A 65 -14.94 4.43 -1.71
C ASP A 65 -13.57 5.13 -1.81
N GLY A 66 -12.66 4.88 -0.85
CA GLY A 66 -11.36 5.53 -0.75
C GLY A 66 -11.26 6.57 0.38
N PHE A 67 -10.04 7.01 0.66
CA PHE A 67 -9.73 8.00 1.71
C PHE A 67 -8.46 8.81 1.40
N VAL A 68 -8.28 9.91 2.12
CA VAL A 68 -7.14 10.83 1.95
C VAL A 68 -6.15 10.64 3.10
N VAL A 69 -4.84 10.67 2.79
CA VAL A 69 -3.71 10.51 3.74
C VAL A 69 -2.76 11.69 3.65
#